data_AF-A0A422N1S6-F1
#
_entry.id   AF-A0A422N1S6-F1
#
_cell.length_a   1.000
_cell.length_b   1.000
_cell.length_c   1.000
_cell.angle_alpha   90.00
_cell.angle_beta   90.00
_cell.angle_gamma   90.00
#
_symmetry.space_group_name_H-M   'P 1'
#
loop_
_entity.id
_entity.type
_entity.pdbx_description
1 polymer ?
#
loop_
_entity_poly.entity_id
_entity_poly.type
_entity_poly.pdbx_seq_one_letter_code
_entity_poly.pdbx_strand_id
1 'polypeptide(L)'
;YLLLGGYGETGAPLTAAAAAAGYWRPREASGRISSDDDESEGFEWHSQSTSPIPSDLESPTPFKEFLGGGGAGIRLGDNTFVLPVQALKADGKRVSLVVLARGTSYGWKFSEGTSHDGCVLPAVLEWGGAGGLLMMASCADGSRRVYESASKGRGGRRRSAASRACGATH
;
A
#
# COMPACT_ATOMS: atom_id res chain seq x y z
N TYR A 1 -2.68 9.01 -11.71
CA TYR A 1 -3.01 7.75 -11.01
C TYR A 1 -1.75 6.94 -10.79
N LEU A 2 -1.68 6.23 -9.67
CA LEU A 2 -0.57 5.35 -9.31
C LEU A 2 -1.15 3.96 -8.99
N LEU A 3 -0.57 2.93 -9.60
CA LEU A 3 -0.92 1.54 -9.41
C LEU A 3 0.30 0.80 -8.85
N LEU A 4 0.07 -0.06 -7.87
CA LEU A 4 1.07 -0.97 -7.33
C LEU A 4 0.55 -2.40 -7.50
N GLY A 5 1.29 -3.20 -8.25
CA GLY A 5 0.93 -4.57 -8.59
C GLY A 5 2.06 -5.55 -8.32
N GLY A 6 1.77 -6.83 -8.49
CA GLY A 6 2.76 -7.90 -8.54
C GLY A 6 3.03 -8.32 -9.98
N TYR A 7 4.30 -8.40 -10.36
CA TYR A 7 4.73 -9.02 -11.61
C TYR A 7 5.35 -10.38 -11.30
N GLY A 8 4.92 -11.42 -12.00
CA GLY A 8 5.42 -12.78 -11.80
C GLY A 8 5.06 -13.70 -12.96
N GLU A 9 5.78 -14.81 -13.05
CA GLU A 9 5.61 -15.81 -14.13
C GLU A 9 4.57 -16.89 -13.80
N THR A 10 4.02 -16.88 -12.59
CA THR A 10 3.05 -17.87 -12.11
C THR A 10 1.91 -17.20 -11.34
N GLY A 11 0.74 -17.85 -11.26
CA GLY A 11 -0.38 -17.42 -10.41
C GLY A 11 -0.28 -17.91 -8.96
N ALA A 12 0.93 -18.24 -8.48
CA ALA A 12 1.11 -18.84 -7.16
C ALA A 12 0.72 -17.88 -6.03
N PRO A 13 0.10 -18.36 -4.94
CA PRO A 13 -0.28 -17.50 -3.81
C PRO A 13 0.96 -16.91 -3.12
N LEU A 14 0.79 -15.72 -2.50
CA LEU A 14 1.80 -15.08 -1.68
C LEU A 14 2.15 -15.98 -0.48
N THR A 15 3.29 -16.66 -0.58
CA THR A 15 3.77 -17.69 0.36
C THR A 15 5.29 -17.60 0.52
N ALA A 16 5.83 -18.19 1.59
CA ALA A 16 7.27 -18.20 1.82
C ALA A 16 8.06 -18.91 0.70
N ALA A 17 7.50 -19.97 0.13
CA ALA A 17 8.12 -20.66 -1.00
C ALA A 17 8.16 -19.78 -2.25
N ALA A 18 7.05 -19.11 -2.59
CA ALA A 18 6.99 -18.21 -3.74
C ALA A 18 7.95 -17.01 -3.58
N ALA A 19 8.00 -16.42 -2.38
CA ALA A 19 8.92 -15.33 -2.06
C ALA A 19 10.39 -15.78 -2.16
N ALA A 20 10.73 -16.94 -1.61
CA ALA A 20 12.09 -17.48 -1.69
C ALA A 20 12.51 -17.82 -3.12
N ALA A 21 11.57 -18.24 -3.97
CA ALA A 21 11.81 -18.49 -5.38
C ALA A 21 11.82 -17.20 -6.24
N GLY A 22 11.53 -16.03 -5.64
CA GLY A 22 11.49 -14.75 -6.35
C GLY A 22 10.39 -14.67 -7.41
N TYR A 23 9.29 -15.39 -7.21
CA TYR A 23 8.21 -15.48 -8.20
C TYR A 23 7.46 -14.17 -8.41
N TRP A 24 7.36 -13.34 -7.37
CA TRP A 24 6.71 -12.06 -7.47
C TRP A 24 7.72 -10.93 -7.27
N ARG A 25 7.49 -9.83 -7.98
CA ARG A 25 8.17 -8.57 -7.73
C ARG A 25 7.15 -7.44 -7.75
N PRO A 26 7.13 -6.57 -6.73
CA PRO A 26 6.29 -5.40 -6.76
C PRO A 26 6.71 -4.48 -7.94
N ARG A 27 5.73 -3.99 -8.67
CA ARG A 27 5.90 -3.04 -9.77
C ARG A 27 4.97 -1.86 -9.59
N GLU A 28 5.45 -0.68 -9.93
CA GLU A 28 4.65 0.53 -9.99
C GLU A 28 4.30 0.86 -11.45
N ALA A 29 3.11 1.40 -11.65
CA ALA A 29 2.71 2.00 -12.91
C ALA A 29 1.95 3.29 -12.64
N SER A 30 2.06 4.26 -13.54
CA SER A 30 1.34 5.51 -13.42
C SER A 30 0.85 6.01 -14.77
N GLY A 31 -0.22 6.79 -14.71
CA GLY A 31 -0.81 7.43 -15.87
C GLY A 31 -1.63 8.64 -15.50
N ARG A 32 -2.05 9.41 -16.51
CA ARG A 32 -2.82 10.64 -16.35
C ARG A 32 -4.05 10.59 -17.25
N ILE A 33 -5.09 11.30 -16.82
CA ILE A 33 -6.20 11.63 -17.71
C ILE A 33 -5.71 12.75 -18.62
N SER A 34 -5.94 12.58 -19.92
CA SER A 34 -5.77 13.62 -20.93
C SER A 34 -7.16 14.11 -21.31
N SER A 35 -7.34 15.43 -21.38
CA SER A 35 -8.53 16.03 -21.96
C SER A 35 -8.08 16.78 -23.21
N ASP A 36 -8.58 16.35 -24.37
CA ASP A 36 -8.41 17.12 -25.59
C ASP A 36 -9.58 18.10 -25.74
N ASP A 37 -9.39 19.17 -26.51
CA ASP A 37 -10.37 20.27 -26.68
C ASP A 37 -11.73 19.80 -27.26
N ASP A 38 -11.82 18.56 -27.75
CA ASP A 38 -13.01 17.94 -28.37
C ASP A 38 -13.86 17.10 -27.40
N GLU A 39 -13.91 17.43 -26.11
CA GLU A 39 -14.78 16.79 -25.09
C GLU A 39 -14.52 15.27 -24.88
N SER A 40 -13.37 14.75 -25.33
CA SER A 40 -12.98 13.36 -25.09
C SER A 40 -11.96 13.24 -23.96
N GLU A 41 -12.29 12.47 -22.93
CA GLU A 41 -11.36 12.10 -21.87
C GLU A 41 -10.59 10.84 -22.28
N GLY A 42 -9.28 10.98 -22.41
CA GLY A 42 -8.34 9.88 -22.62
C GLY A 42 -7.60 9.50 -21.33
N PHE A 43 -6.98 8.34 -21.35
CA PHE A 43 -6.02 7.94 -20.32
C PHE A 43 -4.74 7.48 -20.98
N GLU A 44 -3.61 8.03 -20.54
CA GLU A 44 -2.29 7.64 -21.02
C GLU A 44 -1.43 7.10 -19.88
N TRP A 45 -0.76 5.99 -20.15
CA TRP A 45 0.31 5.49 -19.28
C TRP A 45 1.58 6.31 -19.49
N HIS A 46 2.32 6.56 -18.42
CA HIS A 46 3.65 7.14 -18.55
C HIS A 46 4.63 6.15 -19.22
N SER A 47 5.65 6.68 -19.89
CA SER A 47 6.63 5.89 -20.66
C SER A 47 7.39 4.84 -19.85
N GLN A 48 7.47 5.01 -18.52
CA GLN A 48 8.08 4.07 -17.58
C GLN A 48 7.03 3.22 -16.83
N SER A 49 5.84 3.03 -17.40
CA SER A 49 4.82 2.15 -16.81
C SER A 49 5.39 0.74 -16.57
N THR A 50 5.10 0.15 -15.42
CA THR A 50 5.62 -1.15 -14.93
C THR A 50 7.10 -1.14 -14.47
N SER A 51 7.51 -0.04 -13.83
CA SER A 51 8.85 0.09 -13.26
C SER A 51 9.06 -0.71 -11.96
N PRO A 52 10.30 -1.09 -11.62
CA PRO A 52 10.64 -1.48 -10.26
C PRO A 52 10.19 -0.40 -9.26
N ILE A 53 9.80 -0.82 -8.05
CA ILE A 53 9.55 0.13 -6.97
C ILE A 53 10.84 0.90 -6.60
N PRO A 54 10.72 2.11 -6.05
CA PRO A 54 11.87 2.87 -5.57
C PRO A 54 12.67 2.12 -4.49
N SER A 55 14.00 2.23 -4.57
CA SER A 55 14.94 1.57 -3.67
C SER A 55 14.91 2.09 -2.23
N ASP A 56 14.30 3.26 -1.99
CA ASP A 56 14.08 3.80 -0.65
C ASP A 56 13.10 2.95 0.17
N LEU A 57 12.27 2.13 -0.48
CA LEU A 57 11.41 1.15 0.18
C LEU A 57 12.12 -0.20 0.44
N GLU A 58 13.19 -0.50 -0.28
CA GLU A 58 13.81 -1.84 -0.30
C GLU A 58 14.75 -2.12 0.89
N SER A 59 15.11 -1.13 1.74
CA SER A 59 16.10 -1.37 2.81
C SER A 59 15.97 -0.52 4.09
N PRO A 60 15.99 -1.13 5.29
CA PRO A 60 15.71 -2.54 5.55
C PRO A 60 14.19 -2.80 5.46
N THR A 61 13.76 -3.66 4.55
CA THR A 61 12.37 -4.13 4.54
C THR A 61 12.13 -5.11 5.69
N PRO A 62 11.07 -4.93 6.51
CA PRO A 62 10.70 -5.91 7.54
C PRO A 62 9.99 -7.16 6.96
N PHE A 63 9.79 -7.22 5.64
CA PHE A 63 9.01 -8.26 4.96
C PHE A 63 9.85 -9.03 3.94
N LYS A 64 9.54 -10.33 3.78
CA LYS A 64 10.12 -11.20 2.75
C LYS A 64 9.61 -10.83 1.35
N GLU A 65 8.35 -10.41 1.26
CA GLU A 65 7.70 -10.02 0.01
C GLU A 65 6.46 -9.16 0.33
N PHE A 66 6.07 -8.28 -0.57
CA PHE A 66 4.80 -7.55 -0.49
C PHE A 66 4.25 -7.26 -1.88
N LEU A 67 2.93 -7.13 -1.97
CA LEU A 67 2.21 -6.86 -3.22
C LEU A 67 1.05 -5.89 -2.94
N GLY A 68 0.52 -5.28 -3.99
CA GLY A 68 -0.75 -4.55 -3.90
C GLY A 68 -1.84 -5.42 -3.26
N GLY A 69 -2.62 -4.84 -2.37
CA GLY A 69 -3.67 -5.54 -1.61
C GLY A 69 -4.93 -5.85 -2.42
N GLY A 70 -5.03 -5.33 -3.64
CA GLY A 70 -6.25 -5.27 -4.42
C GLY A 70 -7.13 -4.08 -4.01
N GLY A 71 -7.94 -3.57 -4.94
CA GLY A 71 -8.79 -2.41 -4.72
C GLY A 71 -8.09 -1.06 -4.97
N ALA A 72 -8.74 0.02 -4.56
CA ALA A 72 -8.29 1.39 -4.79
C ALA A 72 -7.44 1.92 -3.62
N GLY A 73 -6.33 2.58 -3.95
CA GLY A 73 -5.67 3.51 -3.03
C GLY A 73 -6.35 4.87 -3.04
N ILE A 74 -5.86 5.78 -2.19
CA ILE A 74 -6.35 7.17 -2.12
C ILE A 74 -5.20 8.17 -2.26
N ARG A 75 -5.54 9.41 -2.62
CA ARG A 75 -4.61 10.54 -2.56
C ARG A 75 -5.10 11.54 -1.51
N LEU A 76 -4.30 11.75 -0.48
CA LEU A 76 -4.59 12.72 0.57
C LEU A 76 -4.45 14.16 0.05
N GLY A 77 -5.01 15.12 0.78
CA GLY A 77 -4.94 16.55 0.44
C GLY A 77 -3.52 17.12 0.35
N ASP A 78 -2.53 16.47 0.97
CA ASP A 78 -1.10 16.83 0.86
C ASP A 78 -0.37 16.12 -0.30
N ASN A 79 -1.13 15.55 -1.24
CA ASN A 79 -0.67 14.78 -2.39
C ASN A 79 0.04 13.46 -2.06
N THR A 80 -0.01 12.96 -0.82
CA THR A 80 0.46 11.60 -0.52
C THR A 80 -0.52 10.56 -1.07
N PHE A 81 0.02 9.60 -1.84
CA PHE A 81 -0.69 8.38 -2.17
C PHE A 81 -0.64 7.40 -1.00
N VAL A 82 -1.77 6.79 -0.68
CA VAL A 82 -1.91 5.72 0.29
C VAL A 82 -2.36 4.47 -0.48
N LEU A 83 -1.45 3.51 -0.58
CA LEU A 83 -1.65 2.28 -1.33
C LEU A 83 -1.87 1.12 -0.36
N PRO A 84 -3.03 0.45 -0.37
CA PRO A 84 -3.24 -0.75 0.43
C PRO A 84 -2.38 -1.89 -0.10
N VAL A 85 -1.62 -2.53 0.78
CA VAL A 85 -0.71 -3.63 0.42
C VAL A 85 -0.85 -4.80 1.38
N GLN A 86 -0.52 -5.98 0.89
CA GLN A 86 -0.34 -7.17 1.70
C GLN A 86 1.13 -7.59 1.70
N ALA A 87 1.64 -8.04 2.84
CA ALA A 87 3.03 -8.42 3.01
C ALA A 87 3.19 -9.75 3.72
N LEU A 88 4.28 -10.43 3.41
CA LEU A 88 4.72 -11.67 4.04
C LEU A 88 5.85 -11.38 5.03
N LYS A 89 5.60 -11.62 6.31
CA LYS A 89 6.59 -11.45 7.38
C LYS A 89 7.66 -12.55 7.35
N ALA A 90 8.75 -12.33 8.08
CA ALA A 90 9.82 -13.31 8.25
C ALA A 90 9.32 -14.66 8.80
N ASP A 91 8.34 -14.63 9.72
CA ASP A 91 7.68 -15.80 10.31
C ASP A 91 6.70 -16.52 9.35
N GLY A 92 6.57 -16.06 8.10
CA GLY A 92 5.71 -16.65 7.07
C GLY A 92 4.24 -16.25 7.18
N LYS A 93 3.87 -15.39 8.13
CA LYS A 93 2.49 -14.92 8.26
C LYS A 93 2.24 -13.72 7.35
N ARG A 94 1.02 -13.67 6.79
CA ARG A 94 0.56 -12.56 5.97
C ARG A 94 -0.09 -11.48 6.82
N VAL A 95 0.17 -10.23 6.47
CA VAL A 95 -0.43 -9.05 7.08
C VAL A 95 -0.81 -8.05 5.99
N SER A 96 -1.65 -7.09 6.36
CA SER A 96 -2.05 -5.94 5.56
C SER A 96 -1.46 -4.69 6.18
N LEU A 97 -1.11 -3.73 5.34
CA LEU A 97 -0.62 -2.42 5.74
C LEU A 97 -0.83 -1.44 4.60
N VAL A 98 -0.27 -0.23 4.72
CA VAL A 98 -0.26 0.74 3.62
C VAL A 98 1.16 1.12 3.26
N VAL A 99 1.35 1.43 1.98
CA VAL A 99 2.51 2.16 1.47
C VAL A 99 2.10 3.60 1.25
N LEU A 100 2.88 4.52 1.80
CA LEU A 100 2.83 5.94 1.52
C LEU A 100 3.80 6.24 0.38
N ALA A 101 3.34 6.94 -0.65
CA ALA A 101 4.20 7.38 -1.74
C ALA A 101 3.96 8.87 -2.03
N ARG A 102 5.03 9.62 -2.32
CA ARG A 102 4.95 11.03 -2.77
C ARG A 102 4.93 11.15 -4.29
N GLY A 103 5.45 10.14 -4.98
CA GLY A 103 5.39 10.00 -6.43
C GLY A 103 5.77 8.58 -6.81
N THR A 104 5.92 8.32 -8.11
CA THR A 104 6.32 7.01 -8.64
C THR A 104 7.77 6.68 -8.32
N SER A 105 8.64 7.69 -8.27
CA SER A 105 10.09 7.53 -8.13
C SER A 105 10.65 7.81 -6.74
N TYR A 106 9.84 8.30 -5.78
CA TYR A 106 10.36 8.73 -4.48
C TYR A 106 9.32 8.77 -3.36
N GLY A 107 9.84 8.72 -2.12
CA GLY A 107 9.07 8.94 -0.91
C GLY A 107 8.19 7.75 -0.54
N TRP A 108 8.62 6.55 -0.93
CA TRP A 108 7.92 5.31 -0.63
C TRP A 108 8.27 4.85 0.77
N LYS A 109 7.25 4.61 1.61
CA LYS A 109 7.42 4.19 3.00
C LYS A 109 6.28 3.26 3.41
N PHE A 110 6.61 2.16 4.07
CA PHE A 110 5.59 1.37 4.79
C PHE A 110 5.01 2.18 5.96
N SER A 111 3.76 1.91 6.32
CA SER A 111 3.25 2.30 7.63
C SER A 111 4.02 1.62 8.75
N GLU A 112 4.10 2.29 9.90
CA GLU A 112 4.72 1.78 11.12
C GLU A 112 3.97 0.56 11.67
N GLY A 113 2.65 0.50 11.50
CA GLY A 113 1.80 -0.60 11.93
C GLY A 113 1.44 -1.58 10.81
N THR A 114 1.05 -2.79 11.21
CA THR A 114 0.49 -3.83 10.35
C THR A 114 -0.77 -4.42 10.97
N SER A 115 -1.68 -4.91 10.15
CA SER A 115 -2.84 -5.67 10.63
C SER A 115 -2.43 -6.91 11.42
N HIS A 116 -3.43 -7.53 12.05
CA HIS A 116 -3.25 -8.85 12.66
C HIS A 116 -2.86 -9.90 11.62
N ASP A 117 -2.18 -10.95 12.11
CA ASP A 117 -1.80 -12.09 11.31
C ASP A 117 -2.99 -12.72 10.58
N GLY A 118 -2.82 -13.00 9.30
CA GLY A 118 -3.86 -13.61 8.45
C GLY A 118 -4.89 -12.62 7.92
N CYS A 119 -4.78 -11.32 8.22
CA CYS A 119 -5.64 -10.30 7.64
C CYS A 119 -5.04 -9.75 6.33
N VAL A 120 -5.75 -9.96 5.22
CA VAL A 120 -5.38 -9.67 3.84
C VAL A 120 -6.50 -8.91 3.13
N LEU A 121 -6.31 -8.57 1.85
CA LEU A 121 -7.26 -7.80 1.02
C LEU A 121 -7.67 -6.47 1.67
N PRO A 122 -6.71 -5.57 1.98
CA PRO A 122 -6.99 -4.31 2.61
C PRO A 122 -7.72 -3.33 1.68
N ALA A 123 -8.66 -2.58 2.24
CA ALA A 123 -9.28 -1.41 1.63
C ALA A 123 -9.10 -0.19 2.55
N VAL A 124 -8.82 0.97 1.96
CA VAL A 124 -8.48 2.20 2.71
C VAL A 124 -9.37 3.37 2.32
N LEU A 125 -9.65 4.24 3.29
CA LEU A 125 -10.32 5.52 3.08
C LEU A 125 -9.80 6.57 4.07
N GLU A 126 -9.97 7.85 3.73
CA GLU A 126 -9.67 8.97 4.64
C GLU A 126 -10.81 9.15 5.66
N TRP A 127 -10.46 9.31 6.93
CA TRP A 127 -11.41 9.40 8.05
C TRP A 127 -10.98 10.42 9.10
N GLY A 128 -11.94 11.01 9.81
CA GLY A 128 -11.70 11.81 11.02
C GLY A 128 -11.01 13.17 10.81
N GLY A 129 -10.74 13.56 9.56
CA GLY A 129 -10.07 14.81 9.22
C GLY A 129 -8.56 14.83 9.53
N ALA A 130 -7.86 15.82 8.99
CA ALA A 130 -6.40 15.98 9.14
C ALA A 130 -5.57 14.74 8.74
N GLY A 131 -6.00 14.04 7.68
CA GLY A 131 -5.26 12.91 7.09
C GLY A 131 -5.34 11.60 7.86
N GLY A 132 -6.33 11.43 8.76
CA GLY A 132 -6.64 10.15 9.40
C GLY A 132 -7.08 9.09 8.38
N LEU A 133 -6.81 7.82 8.68
CA LEU A 133 -7.19 6.70 7.81
C LEU A 133 -8.01 5.66 8.55
N LEU A 134 -8.96 5.06 7.83
CA LEU A 134 -9.51 3.75 8.16
C LEU A 134 -9.02 2.72 7.15
N MET A 135 -8.53 1.60 7.64
CA MET A 135 -8.23 0.42 6.84
C MET A 135 -9.10 -0.74 7.29
N MET A 136 -9.75 -1.43 6.35
CA MET A 136 -10.45 -2.68 6.62
C MET A 136 -9.73 -3.82 5.96
N ALA A 137 -9.61 -4.97 6.62
CA ALA A 137 -9.00 -6.18 6.05
C ALA A 137 -9.82 -7.42 6.39
N SER A 138 -9.84 -8.38 5.45
CA SER A 138 -10.49 -9.68 5.63
C SER A 138 -9.49 -10.66 6.24
N CYS A 139 -9.89 -11.39 7.28
CA CYS A 139 -9.00 -12.22 8.08
C CYS A 139 -9.28 -13.71 7.89
N ALA A 140 -8.26 -14.54 8.12
CA ALA A 140 -8.35 -16.00 7.97
C ALA A 140 -9.37 -16.66 8.92
N ASP A 141 -9.72 -15.99 10.03
CA ASP A 141 -10.77 -16.41 10.96
C ASP A 141 -12.19 -16.10 10.46
N GLY A 142 -12.33 -15.57 9.24
CA GLY A 142 -13.61 -15.16 8.64
C GLY A 142 -14.07 -13.76 9.06
N SER A 143 -13.38 -13.11 10.00
CA SER A 143 -13.72 -11.75 10.42
C SER A 143 -13.27 -10.70 9.40
N ARG A 144 -13.89 -9.51 9.47
CA ARG A 144 -13.32 -8.28 8.90
C ARG A 144 -12.94 -7.38 10.05
N ARG A 145 -11.69 -6.92 10.06
CA ARG A 145 -11.16 -6.04 11.11
C ARG A 145 -10.90 -4.65 10.54
N VAL A 146 -11.20 -3.65 11.36
CA VAL A 146 -11.04 -2.23 11.03
C VAL A 146 -9.89 -1.67 11.87
N TYR A 147 -9.05 -0.87 11.24
CA TYR A 147 -7.88 -0.24 11.85
C TYR A 147 -7.95 1.26 11.60
N GLU A 148 -7.80 2.06 12.64
CA GLU A 148 -7.81 3.52 12.55
C GLU A 148 -6.41 4.09 12.73
N SER A 149 -6.11 5.18 12.02
CA SER A 149 -4.88 5.95 12.20
C SER A 149 -5.23 7.39 12.60
N ALA A 150 -4.72 7.81 13.77
CA ALA A 150 -4.91 9.17 14.27
C ALA A 150 -3.70 10.06 13.94
N SER A 151 -3.94 11.31 13.54
CA SER A 151 -2.91 12.30 13.13
C SER A 151 -2.11 12.87 14.31
N LYS A 152 -2.59 12.71 15.55
CA LYS A 152 -1.93 13.18 16.77
C LYS A 152 -0.88 12.16 17.24
N GLY A 153 0.40 12.49 17.05
CA GLY A 153 1.51 11.69 17.58
C GLY A 153 1.70 11.89 19.09
N ARG A 154 2.23 10.86 19.77
CA ARG A 154 2.74 10.97 21.15
C ARG A 154 3.90 11.98 21.14
N GLY A 155 3.74 13.13 21.81
CA GLY A 155 4.77 14.18 21.88
C GLY A 155 4.59 15.42 20.98
N GLY A 156 3.37 15.70 20.49
CA GLY A 156 3.03 17.02 19.90
C GLY A 156 3.57 17.30 18.49
N ARG A 157 4.43 16.44 17.92
CA ARG A 157 4.83 16.55 16.50
C ARG A 157 3.71 16.03 15.60
N ARG A 158 3.25 16.86 14.67
CA ARG A 158 2.40 16.44 13.55
C ARG A 158 3.19 15.46 12.68
N ARG A 159 2.71 14.21 12.59
CA ARG A 159 3.15 13.21 11.60
C ARG A 159 1.95 12.89 10.73
N SER A 160 2.19 12.44 9.50
CA SER A 160 1.10 11.91 8.66
C SER A 160 0.39 10.78 9.44
N ALA A 161 -0.93 10.89 9.66
CA ALA A 161 -1.67 9.86 10.40
C ALA A 161 -1.54 8.50 9.70
N ALA A 162 -1.51 8.55 8.36
CA ALA A 162 -1.34 7.40 7.50
C ALA A 162 -0.08 6.58 7.82
N SER A 163 0.98 7.21 8.35
CA SER A 163 2.18 6.46 8.78
C SER A 163 1.92 5.55 9.97
N ARG A 164 0.89 5.83 10.79
CA ARG A 164 0.49 5.00 11.93
C ARG A 164 -0.66 4.05 11.61
N ALA A 165 -1.05 3.94 10.35
CA ALA A 165 -2.09 2.99 9.97
C ALA A 165 -1.74 1.59 10.45
N CYS A 166 -2.77 0.88 10.90
CA CYS A 166 -2.68 -0.52 11.30
C CYS A 166 -1.94 -0.80 12.63
N GLY A 167 -1.65 0.21 13.45
CA GLY A 167 -1.21 -0.04 14.82
C GLY A 167 -2.38 -0.52 15.68
N ALA A 168 -2.23 -1.66 16.39
CA ALA A 168 -3.21 -2.07 17.38
C ALA A 168 -3.35 -0.98 18.45
N THR A 169 -4.55 -0.44 18.62
CA THR A 169 -4.92 0.29 19.83
C THR A 169 -5.00 -0.75 20.95
N HIS A 170 -4.01 -0.75 21.84
CA HIS A 170 -4.09 -1.43 23.12
C HIS A 170 -5.13 -0.76 24.03
#